data_AF-A0A920MN16-F1
#
_entry.id   AF-A0A920MN16-F1
#
_cell.length_a   1.000
_cell.length_b   1.000
_cell.length_c   1.000
_cell.angle_alpha   90.00
_cell.angle_beta   90.00
_cell.angle_gamma   90.00
#
_symmetry.space_group_name_H-M   'P 1'
#
loop_
_entity.id
_entity.type
_entity.pdbx_description
1 polymer ?
#
loop_
_entity_poly.entity_id
_entity_poly.type
_entity_poly.pdbx_seq_one_letter_code
_entity_poly.pdbx_strand_id
1 'polypeptide(L)'
;MILLTNIIKKIDNKKYSNNSQNVDVEDVKLDEMDSSIHGGAPSVAETGNIITSYVKNKLNRDVHKDLKTNKTVGNIHKNLKRHDARTEEFFNSIQIFTACVDSFSHGSNDVSNAMGPFAAAWIAYNRGKVTKSADIDSGTMMCILALGGVGMILGLSTYGYKIMNTMGTKLTAITPVRGSCIELGAAMVVIYGSGQGWPISTTHSQIGATVAVGLFEGTSGVNWKLFAKTCFGWIFTLVFVGCSTAILVGPSPEPLKGEYCS
;
A
#
# COMPACT_ATOMS: atom_id res chain seq x y z
N MET A 1 10.38 -9.43 -20.51
CA MET A 1 11.03 -10.50 -19.73
C MET A 1 12.54 -10.30 -19.60
N ILE A 2 13.31 -10.19 -20.69
CA ILE A 2 14.79 -10.05 -20.67
C ILE A 2 15.29 -8.76 -19.96
N LEU A 3 14.57 -7.65 -20.10
CA LEU A 3 14.89 -6.37 -19.42
C LEU A 3 14.68 -6.43 -17.89
N LEU A 4 13.68 -7.17 -17.41
CA LEU A 4 13.43 -7.37 -15.98
C LEU A 4 14.52 -8.25 -15.36
N THR A 5 14.97 -9.29 -16.06
CA THR A 5 16.06 -10.17 -15.59
C THR A 5 17.41 -9.43 -15.49
N ASN A 6 17.68 -8.49 -16.41
CA ASN A 6 18.91 -7.69 -16.38
C ASN A 6 18.90 -6.63 -15.27
N ILE A 7 17.74 -6.06 -14.94
CA ILE A 7 17.60 -5.14 -13.80
C ILE A 7 17.78 -5.89 -12.47
N ILE A 8 17.24 -7.12 -12.37
CA ILE A 8 17.39 -7.98 -11.19
C ILE A 8 18.86 -8.39 -10.99
N LYS A 9 19.56 -8.85 -12.04
CA LYS A 9 21.01 -9.16 -11.97
C LYS A 9 21.87 -7.97 -11.53
N LYS A 10 21.47 -6.75 -11.91
CA LYS A 10 22.19 -5.50 -11.57
C LYS A 10 21.92 -5.04 -10.14
N ILE A 11 20.78 -5.42 -9.57
CA ILE A 11 20.42 -5.19 -8.16
C ILE A 11 21.11 -6.22 -7.25
N ASP A 12 21.20 -7.49 -7.67
CA ASP A 12 21.86 -8.54 -6.88
C ASP A 12 23.39 -8.36 -6.79
N ASN A 13 24.06 -8.01 -7.89
CA ASN A 13 25.51 -7.77 -7.88
C ASN A 13 25.93 -6.60 -6.98
N LYS A 14 25.06 -5.57 -6.85
CA LYS A 14 25.36 -4.39 -6.03
C LYS A 14 25.17 -4.67 -4.52
N LYS A 15 24.35 -5.66 -4.16
CA LYS A 15 24.04 -5.98 -2.76
C LYS A 15 25.06 -6.94 -2.13
N TYR A 16 25.71 -7.79 -2.93
CA TYR A 16 26.77 -8.70 -2.46
C TYR A 16 28.14 -8.03 -2.30
N SER A 17 28.49 -7.03 -3.12
CA SER A 17 29.77 -6.32 -2.97
C SER A 17 29.83 -5.43 -1.73
N ASN A 18 28.69 -4.97 -1.21
CA ASN A 18 28.63 -4.01 -0.10
C ASN A 18 28.50 -4.66 1.29
N ASN A 19 28.50 -5.99 1.39
CA ASN A 19 28.32 -6.68 2.67
C ASN A 19 29.60 -7.38 3.19
N SER A 20 30.75 -7.10 2.56
CA SER A 20 32.06 -7.68 2.95
C SER A 20 33.14 -6.64 3.28
N GLN A 21 32.80 -5.35 3.40
CA GLN A 21 33.75 -4.36 3.93
C GLN A 21 33.14 -3.55 5.08
N ASN A 22 33.80 -3.74 6.21
CA ASN A 22 33.82 -3.03 7.47
C ASN A 22 33.05 -1.71 7.58
N VAL A 23 32.38 -1.63 8.74
CA VAL A 23 32.03 -0.41 9.45
C VAL A 23 33.29 0.41 9.63
N ASP A 24 33.44 1.51 8.89
CA ASP A 24 34.29 2.63 9.26
C ASP A 24 33.59 3.93 8.92
N VAL A 25 33.64 4.84 9.89
CA VAL A 25 33.11 6.19 9.87
C VAL A 25 34.04 7.02 9.00
N GLU A 26 33.54 7.62 7.92
CA GLU A 26 34.30 8.68 7.24
C GLU A 26 33.40 9.78 6.70
N ASP A 27 33.65 10.97 7.24
CA ASP A 27 33.08 12.26 6.89
C ASP A 27 33.32 12.59 5.42
N VAL A 28 32.28 12.98 4.69
CA VAL A 28 32.45 13.62 3.38
C VAL A 28 31.73 14.96 3.36
N LYS A 29 32.58 15.98 3.20
CA LYS A 29 32.34 17.42 3.28
C LYS A 29 31.35 17.92 2.22
N LEU A 30 30.61 18.95 2.65
CA LEU A 30 29.83 19.86 1.82
C LEU A 30 30.78 20.89 1.22
N ASP A 31 31.08 20.80 -0.08
CA ASP A 31 31.66 21.85 -0.95
C ASP A 31 31.44 21.28 -2.37
N GLU A 32 30.79 21.88 -3.37
CA GLU A 32 30.83 23.25 -3.87
C GLU A 32 29.44 23.64 -4.40
N MET A 33 28.91 24.76 -3.91
CA MET A 33 27.96 25.61 -4.64
C MET A 33 28.80 26.66 -5.36
N ASP A 34 28.84 26.66 -6.70
CA ASP A 34 28.81 27.94 -7.43
C ASP A 34 28.41 27.82 -8.89
N SER A 35 27.63 28.82 -9.31
CA SER A 35 27.59 29.41 -10.65
C SER A 35 27.02 28.59 -11.82
N SER A 36 25.74 28.83 -12.13
CA SER A 36 25.32 29.35 -13.45
C SER A 36 23.80 29.44 -13.54
N ILE A 37 23.27 30.60 -13.13
CA ILE A 37 22.02 31.11 -13.68
C ILE A 37 22.36 31.71 -15.05
N HIS A 38 21.97 31.04 -16.13
CA HIS A 38 21.68 31.67 -17.42
C HIS A 38 20.55 30.94 -18.14
N GLY A 39 19.70 31.72 -18.80
CA GLY A 39 18.33 31.39 -19.15
C GLY A 39 18.12 30.44 -20.33
N GLY A 40 16.94 29.83 -20.33
CA GLY A 40 16.40 28.96 -21.36
C GLY A 40 15.39 28.01 -20.72
N ALA A 41 14.18 27.86 -21.29
CA ALA A 41 13.20 26.91 -20.77
C ALA A 41 13.82 25.48 -20.78
N PRO A 42 13.73 24.72 -19.67
CA PRO A 42 14.46 23.45 -19.55
C PRO A 42 13.94 22.40 -20.54
N SER A 43 14.87 21.71 -21.18
CA SER A 43 14.61 20.60 -22.11
C SER A 43 13.99 19.40 -21.36
N VAL A 44 13.14 18.61 -22.04
CA VAL A 44 12.43 17.43 -21.49
C VAL A 44 13.38 16.43 -20.80
N ALA A 45 14.66 16.38 -21.22
CA ALA A 45 15.70 15.56 -20.58
C ALA A 45 16.10 16.05 -19.17
N GLU A 46 16.04 17.36 -18.94
CA GLU A 46 16.40 18.02 -17.68
C GLU A 46 15.29 17.88 -16.64
N THR A 47 14.04 18.02 -17.09
CA THR A 47 12.84 17.70 -16.28
C THR A 47 12.82 16.22 -15.87
N GLY A 48 13.27 15.32 -16.76
CA GLY A 48 13.45 13.90 -16.46
C GLY A 48 14.47 13.64 -15.33
N ASN A 49 15.58 14.37 -15.32
CA ASN A 49 16.60 14.26 -14.28
C ASN A 49 16.13 14.83 -12.93
N ILE A 50 15.33 15.91 -12.93
CA ILE A 50 14.76 16.50 -11.72
C ILE A 50 13.71 15.56 -11.10
N ILE A 51 12.79 15.02 -11.91
CA ILE A 51 11.80 14.03 -11.45
C ILE A 51 12.51 12.78 -10.94
N THR A 52 13.53 12.30 -11.66
CA THR A 52 14.33 11.13 -11.23
C THR A 52 15.03 11.41 -9.92
N SER A 53 15.56 12.62 -9.69
CA SER A 53 16.25 12.99 -8.45
C SER A 53 15.29 13.19 -7.28
N TYR A 54 14.10 13.75 -7.52
CA TYR A 54 13.04 13.85 -6.51
C TYR A 54 12.49 12.47 -6.13
N VAL A 55 12.22 11.61 -7.11
CA VAL A 55 11.77 10.23 -6.90
C VAL A 55 12.86 9.44 -6.17
N LYS A 56 14.12 9.57 -6.58
CA LYS A 56 15.26 8.88 -5.96
C LYS A 56 15.49 9.35 -4.53
N ASN A 57 15.40 10.64 -4.23
CA ASN A 57 15.51 11.15 -2.85
C ASN A 57 14.29 10.78 -1.98
N LYS A 58 13.09 10.69 -2.55
CA LYS A 58 11.88 10.26 -1.83
C LYS A 58 11.86 8.74 -1.59
N LEU A 59 12.44 7.95 -2.51
CA LEU A 59 12.68 6.51 -2.34
C LEU A 59 13.85 6.21 -1.39
N ASN A 60 14.91 7.03 -1.40
CA ASN A 60 16.10 6.86 -0.56
C ASN A 60 15.88 7.38 0.87
N ARG A 61 14.68 7.21 1.41
CA ARG A 61 14.45 7.32 2.85
C ARG A 61 14.94 6.04 3.50
N ASP A 62 15.93 6.15 4.38
CA ASP A 62 16.37 5.04 5.21
C ASP A 62 15.23 4.56 6.12
N VAL A 63 14.56 3.50 5.68
CA VAL A 63 13.50 2.81 6.43
C VAL A 63 14.07 2.26 7.76
N HIS A 64 15.37 1.98 7.78
CA HIS A 64 16.12 1.53 8.95
C HIS A 64 16.35 2.61 10.01
N LYS A 65 16.06 3.89 9.73
CA LYS A 65 16.13 4.96 10.75
C LYS A 65 15.14 4.71 11.89
N ASP A 66 13.99 4.12 11.58
CA ASP A 66 12.95 3.74 12.57
C ASP A 66 13.42 2.63 13.53
N LEU A 67 14.41 1.83 13.15
CA LEU A 67 15.02 0.79 14.00
C LEU A 67 15.88 1.39 15.11
N LYS A 68 16.50 2.56 14.86
CA LYS A 68 17.34 3.28 15.83
C LYS A 68 16.52 4.14 16.79
N THR A 69 15.34 4.62 16.37
CA THR A 69 14.48 5.49 17.19
C THR A 69 13.60 4.76 18.19
N ASN A 70 13.19 3.51 17.93
CA ASN A 70 12.29 2.78 18.83
C ASN A 70 12.91 1.46 19.31
N LYS A 71 13.26 1.39 20.61
CA LYS A 71 13.85 0.20 21.24
C LYS A 71 12.99 -1.05 21.10
N THR A 72 11.66 -0.93 21.13
CA THR A 72 10.75 -2.07 20.94
C THR A 72 10.87 -2.65 19.53
N VAL A 73 10.96 -1.80 18.52
CA VAL A 73 11.12 -2.23 17.12
C VAL A 73 12.53 -2.80 16.92
N GLY A 74 13.57 -2.16 17.45
CA GLY A 74 14.94 -2.69 17.39
C GLY A 74 15.08 -4.08 18.04
N ASN A 75 14.34 -4.35 19.11
CA ASN A 75 14.34 -5.67 19.76
C ASN A 75 13.62 -6.74 18.92
N ILE A 76 12.51 -6.41 18.26
CA ILE A 76 11.84 -7.32 17.31
C ILE A 76 12.82 -7.72 16.21
N HIS A 77 13.53 -6.74 15.63
CA HIS A 77 14.49 -6.95 14.54
C HIS A 77 15.76 -7.71 14.94
N LYS A 78 16.13 -7.72 16.23
CA LYS A 78 17.30 -8.45 16.74
C LYS A 78 17.01 -9.91 17.11
N ASN A 79 15.79 -10.21 17.56
CA ASN A 79 15.43 -11.53 18.06
C ASN A 79 14.92 -12.49 16.97
N LEU A 80 14.93 -12.09 15.70
CA LEU A 80 14.42 -12.93 14.62
C LEU A 80 15.32 -14.11 14.34
N LYS A 81 14.69 -15.28 14.16
CA LYS A 81 15.36 -16.38 13.49
C LYS A 81 15.71 -15.95 12.07
N ARG A 82 17.00 -15.99 11.74
CA ARG A 82 17.51 -15.76 10.40
C ARG A 82 17.31 -17.05 9.61
N HIS A 83 16.69 -16.96 8.44
CA HIS A 83 16.64 -18.10 7.53
C HIS A 83 17.96 -18.21 6.76
N ASP A 84 18.22 -19.36 6.16
CA ASP A 84 19.40 -19.56 5.33
C ASP A 84 19.41 -18.54 4.17
N ALA A 85 20.58 -17.96 3.90
CA ALA A 85 20.72 -16.86 2.94
C ALA A 85 20.27 -17.28 1.53
N ARG A 86 20.54 -18.52 1.12
CA ARG A 86 20.10 -19.06 -0.17
C ARG A 86 18.57 -19.17 -0.25
N THR A 87 17.91 -19.46 0.86
CA THR A 87 16.44 -19.52 0.91
C THR A 87 15.84 -18.12 0.82
N GLU A 88 16.40 -17.15 1.55
CA GLU A 88 15.93 -15.76 1.47
C GLU A 88 16.12 -15.16 0.06
N GLU A 89 17.19 -15.51 -0.64
CA GLU A 89 17.44 -15.07 -2.02
C GLU A 89 16.43 -15.67 -3.01
N PHE A 90 16.13 -16.96 -2.90
CA PHE A 90 15.10 -17.60 -3.73
C PHE A 90 13.71 -17.00 -3.48
N PHE A 91 13.36 -16.79 -2.21
CA PHE A 91 12.07 -16.20 -1.84
C PHE A 91 11.95 -14.72 -2.21
N ASN A 92 13.04 -14.00 -2.46
CA ASN A 92 12.97 -12.62 -2.97
C ASN A 92 12.23 -12.56 -4.31
N SER A 93 12.52 -13.49 -5.23
CA SER A 93 11.83 -13.57 -6.52
C SER A 93 10.35 -13.96 -6.35
N ILE A 94 10.07 -14.91 -5.45
CA ILE A 94 8.70 -15.33 -5.14
C ILE A 94 7.91 -14.19 -4.50
N GLN A 95 8.53 -13.40 -3.62
CA GLN A 95 7.87 -12.29 -2.97
C GLN A 95 7.39 -11.24 -3.97
N ILE A 96 8.15 -10.97 -5.02
CA ILE A 96 7.70 -10.05 -6.07
C ILE A 96 6.42 -10.59 -6.74
N PHE A 97 6.36 -11.90 -6.99
CA PHE A 97 5.16 -12.52 -7.54
C PHE A 97 3.97 -12.46 -6.58
N THR A 98 4.16 -12.80 -5.30
CA THR A 98 3.09 -12.74 -4.29
C THR A 98 2.60 -11.32 -4.05
N ALA A 99 3.50 -10.33 -4.06
CA ALA A 99 3.15 -8.92 -3.97
C ALA A 99 2.31 -8.44 -5.16
N CYS A 100 2.57 -8.95 -6.37
CA CYS A 100 1.72 -8.67 -7.53
C CYS A 100 0.31 -9.24 -7.37
N VAL A 101 0.18 -10.47 -6.86
CA VAL A 101 -1.11 -11.11 -6.60
C VAL A 101 -1.88 -10.37 -5.51
N ASP A 102 -1.22 -10.02 -4.41
CA ASP A 102 -1.79 -9.24 -3.32
C ASP A 102 -2.23 -7.84 -3.79
N SER A 103 -1.39 -7.13 -4.54
CA SER A 103 -1.71 -5.82 -5.12
C SER A 103 -2.93 -5.89 -6.06
N PHE A 104 -3.03 -6.92 -6.90
CA PHE A 104 -4.19 -7.13 -7.76
C PHE A 104 -5.47 -7.36 -6.94
N SER A 105 -5.40 -8.24 -5.95
CA SER A 105 -6.54 -8.54 -5.08
C SER A 105 -7.00 -7.32 -4.27
N HIS A 106 -6.03 -6.60 -3.70
CA HIS A 106 -6.26 -5.37 -2.93
C HIS A 106 -6.87 -4.28 -3.80
N GLY A 107 -6.33 -4.05 -5.01
CA GLY A 107 -6.85 -3.07 -5.95
C GLY A 107 -8.27 -3.38 -6.42
N SER A 108 -8.56 -4.64 -6.73
CA SER A 108 -9.89 -5.06 -7.18
C SER A 108 -10.96 -4.85 -6.10
N ASN A 109 -10.65 -5.17 -4.84
CA ASN A 109 -11.57 -4.97 -3.73
C ASN A 109 -11.78 -3.48 -3.42
N ASP A 110 -10.70 -2.71 -3.31
CA ASP A 110 -10.77 -1.29 -2.94
C ASP A 110 -11.46 -0.43 -4.02
N VAL A 111 -11.15 -0.67 -5.31
CA VAL A 111 -11.81 0.05 -6.41
C VAL A 111 -13.30 -0.22 -6.43
N SER A 112 -13.72 -1.46 -6.14
CA SER A 112 -15.14 -1.83 -6.08
C SER A 112 -15.87 -1.09 -4.94
N ASN A 113 -15.24 -0.99 -3.77
CA ASN A 113 -15.81 -0.28 -2.63
C ASN A 113 -15.97 1.23 -2.88
N ALA A 114 -15.04 1.84 -3.62
CA ALA A 114 -15.10 3.27 -3.95
C ALA A 114 -16.03 3.58 -5.13
N MET A 115 -16.00 2.75 -6.18
CA MET A 115 -16.73 3.01 -7.42
C MET A 115 -18.19 2.52 -7.37
N GLY A 116 -18.55 1.62 -6.46
CA GLY A 116 -19.92 1.12 -6.30
C GLY A 116 -20.94 2.25 -6.04
N PRO A 117 -20.78 3.07 -4.99
CA PRO A 117 -21.65 4.22 -4.73
C PRO A 117 -21.61 5.26 -5.85
N PHE A 118 -20.44 5.49 -6.46
CA PHE A 118 -20.29 6.43 -7.57
C PHE A 118 -21.09 5.99 -8.81
N ALA A 119 -21.02 4.70 -9.16
CA ALA A 119 -21.80 4.14 -10.25
C ALA A 119 -23.32 4.24 -9.96
N ALA A 120 -23.74 4.00 -8.72
CA ALA A 120 -25.14 4.17 -8.32
C ALA A 120 -25.62 5.63 -8.47
N ALA A 121 -24.81 6.60 -8.07
CA ALA A 121 -25.10 8.02 -8.25
C ALA A 121 -25.17 8.41 -9.73
N TRP A 122 -24.26 7.89 -10.56
CA TRP A 122 -24.26 8.11 -12.01
C TRP A 122 -25.53 7.55 -12.70
N ILE A 123 -25.99 6.37 -12.29
CA ILE A 123 -27.26 5.80 -12.79
C ILE A 123 -28.44 6.65 -12.35
N ALA A 124 -28.49 7.03 -11.07
CA ALA A 124 -29.57 7.86 -10.53
C ALA A 124 -29.67 9.21 -11.27
N TYR A 125 -28.52 9.84 -11.57
CA TYR A 125 -28.47 11.09 -12.31
C TYR A 125 -29.00 10.96 -13.75
N ASN A 126 -28.62 9.91 -14.48
CA ASN A 126 -28.98 9.77 -15.89
C ASN A 126 -30.38 9.16 -16.12
N ARG A 127 -30.86 8.31 -15.21
CA ARG A 127 -32.10 7.53 -15.41
C ARG A 127 -33.20 7.80 -14.38
N GLY A 128 -32.92 8.55 -13.31
CA GLY A 128 -33.89 8.88 -12.26
C GLY A 128 -34.36 7.68 -11.40
N LYS A 129 -33.91 6.46 -11.68
CA LYS A 129 -34.19 5.25 -10.91
C LYS A 129 -32.91 4.42 -10.77
N VAL A 130 -32.66 3.89 -9.57
CA VAL A 130 -31.56 2.96 -9.30
C VAL A 130 -32.01 1.56 -9.71
N THR A 131 -31.74 1.15 -10.96
CA THR A 131 -31.87 -0.25 -11.36
C THR A 131 -30.61 -1.04 -11.00
N LYS A 132 -30.70 -2.37 -11.03
CA LYS A 132 -29.55 -3.26 -10.78
C LYS A 132 -28.44 -2.95 -11.79
N SER A 133 -27.18 -3.10 -11.37
CA SER A 133 -25.96 -2.77 -12.14
C SER A 133 -25.84 -3.44 -13.52
N ALA A 134 -26.75 -4.36 -13.88
CA ALA A 134 -26.81 -5.03 -15.16
C ALA A 134 -27.27 -4.14 -16.33
N ASP A 135 -27.82 -2.94 -16.09
CA ASP A 135 -28.34 -2.07 -17.15
C ASP A 135 -27.37 -0.96 -17.61
N ILE A 136 -26.14 -0.94 -17.09
CA ILE A 136 -25.09 0.01 -17.51
C ILE A 136 -24.38 -0.51 -18.76
N ASP A 137 -24.14 0.36 -19.73
CA ASP A 137 -23.29 0.05 -20.87
C ASP A 137 -21.87 -0.36 -20.41
N SER A 138 -21.39 -1.49 -20.92
CA SER A 138 -20.09 -2.07 -20.54
C SER A 138 -18.92 -1.09 -20.73
N GLY A 139 -19.00 -0.20 -21.73
CA GLY A 139 -17.98 0.83 -21.96
C GLY A 139 -17.95 1.88 -20.86
N THR A 140 -19.13 2.35 -20.42
CA THR A 140 -19.24 3.33 -19.33
C THR A 140 -18.74 2.76 -18.00
N MET A 141 -19.10 1.50 -17.70
CA MET A 141 -18.65 0.82 -16.48
C MET A 141 -17.11 0.70 -16.44
N MET A 142 -16.49 0.35 -17.58
CA MET A 142 -15.03 0.26 -17.68
C MET A 142 -14.35 1.61 -17.47
N CYS A 143 -14.91 2.71 -17.98
CA CYS A 143 -14.37 4.05 -17.74
C CYS A 143 -14.43 4.46 -16.26
N ILE A 144 -15.53 4.14 -15.56
CA ILE A 144 -15.69 4.42 -14.13
C ILE A 144 -14.64 3.63 -13.32
N LEU A 145 -14.48 2.33 -13.61
CA LEU A 145 -13.47 1.48 -12.97
C LEU A 145 -12.05 1.98 -13.25
N ALA A 146 -11.76 2.42 -14.49
CA ALA A 146 -10.47 2.98 -14.87
C ALA A 146 -10.15 4.28 -14.11
N LEU A 147 -11.14 5.17 -13.94
CA LEU A 147 -11.00 6.37 -13.12
C LEU A 147 -10.70 6.01 -11.65
N GLY A 148 -11.37 5.00 -11.10
CA GLY A 148 -11.08 4.47 -9.77
C GLY A 148 -9.65 3.97 -9.63
N GLY A 149 -9.15 3.22 -10.62
CA GLY A 149 -7.77 2.74 -10.66
C GLY A 149 -6.73 3.87 -10.72
N VAL A 150 -6.95 4.87 -11.57
CA VAL A 150 -6.08 6.06 -11.64
C VAL A 150 -6.07 6.82 -10.30
N GLY A 151 -7.24 7.00 -9.68
CA GLY A 151 -7.36 7.62 -8.36
C GLY A 151 -6.59 6.86 -7.27
N MET A 152 -6.66 5.52 -7.28
CA MET A 152 -5.90 4.68 -6.35
C MET A 152 -4.39 4.86 -6.51
N ILE A 153 -3.87 4.84 -7.75
CA ILE A 153 -2.44 5.02 -8.03
C ILE A 153 -1.96 6.40 -7.55
N LEU A 154 -2.73 7.46 -7.82
CA LEU A 154 -2.41 8.82 -7.37
C LEU A 154 -2.40 8.92 -5.83
N GLY A 155 -3.39 8.33 -5.16
CA GLY A 155 -3.46 8.30 -3.69
C GLY A 155 -2.28 7.54 -3.05
N LEU A 156 -1.96 6.35 -3.58
CA LEU A 156 -0.84 5.55 -3.08
C LEU A 156 0.52 6.25 -3.32
N SER A 157 0.70 6.91 -4.47
CA SER A 157 1.95 7.63 -4.76
C SER A 157 2.19 8.83 -3.84
N THR A 158 1.12 9.50 -3.40
CA THR A 158 1.22 10.73 -2.60
C THR A 158 1.43 10.44 -1.12
N TYR A 159 0.65 9.52 -0.52
CA TYR A 159 0.66 9.25 0.93
C TYR A 159 0.90 7.79 1.33
N GLY A 160 0.87 6.84 0.39
CA GLY A 160 0.99 5.40 0.69
C GLY A 160 2.29 5.01 1.39
N TYR A 161 3.39 5.71 1.12
CA TYR A 161 4.71 5.43 1.71
C TYR A 161 4.72 5.48 3.25
N LYS A 162 3.87 6.31 3.88
CA LYS A 162 3.83 6.47 5.35
C LYS A 162 3.22 5.24 6.02
N ILE A 163 2.19 4.68 5.40
CA ILE A 163 1.50 3.48 5.87
C ILE A 163 2.41 2.28 5.63
N MET A 164 2.98 2.15 4.43
CA MET A 164 3.87 1.06 4.07
C MET A 164 5.11 0.99 4.98
N ASN A 165 5.71 2.13 5.31
CA ASN A 165 6.81 2.21 6.27
C ASN A 165 6.40 1.74 7.68
N THR A 166 5.20 2.10 8.13
CA THR A 166 4.71 1.73 9.46
C THR A 166 4.40 0.24 9.56
N MET A 167 3.76 -0.34 8.54
CA MET A 167 3.44 -1.77 8.51
C MET A 167 4.69 -2.63 8.30
N GLY A 168 5.58 -2.23 7.38
CA GLY A 168 6.74 -3.02 6.99
C GLY A 168 7.91 -3.02 7.98
N THR A 169 7.99 -2.04 8.89
CA THR A 169 9.10 -1.97 9.86
C THR A 169 8.69 -1.93 11.32
N LYS A 170 7.53 -1.34 11.65
CA LYS A 170 7.17 -1.05 13.06
C LYS A 170 6.26 -2.11 13.68
N LEU A 171 5.54 -2.89 12.87
CA LEU A 171 4.56 -3.87 13.34
C LEU A 171 5.19 -5.24 13.61
N THR A 172 5.90 -5.78 12.62
CA THR A 172 6.72 -6.98 12.70
C THR A 172 7.94 -6.78 11.80
N ALA A 173 8.93 -7.66 11.91
CA ALA A 173 10.04 -7.67 10.98
C ALA A 173 9.75 -8.61 9.80
N ILE A 174 9.75 -8.03 8.61
CA ILE A 174 9.42 -8.74 7.38
C ILE A 174 10.73 -9.11 6.65
N THR A 175 10.98 -10.40 6.50
CA THR A 175 11.99 -10.97 5.57
C THR A 175 11.29 -11.53 4.34
N PRO A 176 11.99 -11.81 3.23
CA PRO A 176 11.33 -12.22 1.99
C PRO A 176 10.40 -13.42 2.11
N VAL A 177 10.85 -14.46 2.82
CA VAL A 177 10.04 -15.65 3.11
C VAL A 177 8.76 -15.29 3.87
N ARG A 178 8.87 -14.45 4.91
CA ARG A 178 7.75 -14.00 5.73
C ARG A 178 6.79 -13.12 4.91
N GLY A 179 7.34 -12.20 4.12
CA GLY A 179 6.58 -11.33 3.23
C GLY A 179 5.74 -12.12 2.25
N SER A 180 6.33 -13.13 1.59
CA SER A 180 5.59 -14.02 0.69
C SER A 180 4.42 -14.73 1.37
N CYS A 181 4.62 -15.23 2.59
CA CYS A 181 3.56 -15.88 3.36
C CYS A 181 2.44 -14.91 3.76
N ILE A 182 2.81 -13.69 4.19
CA ILE A 182 1.86 -12.63 4.58
C ILE A 182 1.01 -12.23 3.38
N GLU A 183 1.65 -11.85 2.27
CA GLU A 183 1.01 -11.37 1.04
C GLU A 183 0.10 -12.46 0.45
N LEU A 184 0.57 -13.70 0.34
CA LEU A 184 -0.23 -14.79 -0.20
C LEU A 184 -1.43 -15.13 0.70
N GLY A 185 -1.22 -15.17 2.03
CA GLY A 185 -2.28 -15.44 2.99
C GLY A 185 -3.37 -14.38 2.96
N ALA A 186 -2.99 -13.10 2.94
CA ALA A 186 -3.92 -11.99 2.83
C ALA A 186 -4.67 -12.01 1.49
N ALA A 187 -3.94 -12.16 0.37
CA ALA A 187 -4.51 -12.21 -0.97
C ALA A 187 -5.51 -13.36 -1.13
N MET A 188 -5.21 -14.56 -0.62
CA MET A 188 -6.12 -15.70 -0.69
C MET A 188 -7.47 -15.40 -0.01
N VAL A 189 -7.45 -14.80 1.18
CA VAL A 189 -8.67 -14.43 1.91
C VAL A 189 -9.47 -13.38 1.13
N VAL A 190 -8.80 -12.37 0.59
CA VAL A 190 -9.46 -11.29 -0.15
C VAL A 190 -10.03 -11.81 -1.47
N ILE A 191 -9.29 -12.60 -2.25
CA ILE A 191 -9.79 -13.20 -3.51
C ILE A 191 -10.99 -14.09 -3.22
N TYR A 192 -10.88 -14.99 -2.24
CA TYR A 192 -11.96 -15.92 -1.92
C TYR A 192 -13.22 -15.19 -1.46
N GLY A 193 -13.09 -14.27 -0.50
CA GLY A 193 -14.24 -13.52 0.01
C GLY A 193 -14.84 -12.57 -1.03
N SER A 194 -14.02 -11.89 -1.83
CA SER A 194 -14.50 -11.03 -2.91
C SER A 194 -15.20 -11.85 -4.00
N GLY A 195 -14.73 -13.06 -4.29
CA GLY A 195 -15.37 -14.00 -5.23
C GLY A 195 -16.77 -14.46 -4.77
N GLN A 196 -17.01 -14.49 -3.45
CA GLN A 196 -18.34 -14.78 -2.88
C GLN A 196 -19.20 -13.52 -2.70
N GLY A 197 -18.70 -12.34 -3.08
CA GLY A 197 -19.40 -11.07 -2.90
C GLY A 197 -19.47 -10.58 -1.45
N TRP A 198 -18.62 -11.12 -0.57
CA TRP A 198 -18.57 -10.65 0.82
C TRP A 198 -17.82 -9.32 0.93
N PRO A 199 -18.33 -8.35 1.71
CA PRO A 199 -17.60 -7.13 2.01
C PRO A 199 -16.42 -7.47 2.96
N ILE A 200 -15.26 -7.74 2.39
CA ILE A 200 -14.03 -8.04 3.13
C ILE A 200 -13.18 -6.78 3.28
N SER A 201 -12.57 -6.61 4.44
CA SER A 201 -11.56 -5.57 4.66
C SER A 201 -10.16 -6.10 4.36
N THR A 202 -9.59 -5.63 3.26
CA THR A 202 -8.20 -5.91 2.83
C THR A 202 -7.17 -5.58 3.93
N THR A 203 -7.36 -4.46 4.62
CA THR A 203 -6.49 -4.01 5.71
C THR A 203 -6.49 -4.98 6.91
N HIS A 204 -7.65 -5.53 7.26
CA HIS A 204 -7.74 -6.53 8.34
C HIS A 204 -7.08 -7.84 7.92
N SER A 205 -7.28 -8.29 6.68
CA SER A 205 -6.62 -9.49 6.16
C SER A 205 -5.10 -9.34 6.19
N GLN A 206 -4.56 -8.21 5.71
CA GLN A 206 -3.12 -7.97 5.65
C GLN A 206 -2.49 -7.86 7.04
N ILE A 207 -3.08 -7.08 7.95
CA ILE A 207 -2.56 -6.93 9.31
C ILE A 207 -2.72 -8.24 10.09
N GLY A 208 -3.83 -8.96 9.91
CA GLY A 208 -4.06 -10.27 10.51
C GLY A 208 -3.00 -11.28 10.09
N ALA A 209 -2.71 -11.39 8.79
CA ALA A 209 -1.64 -12.25 8.27
C ALA A 209 -0.26 -11.83 8.82
N THR A 210 0.01 -10.53 8.88
CA THR A 210 1.26 -9.97 9.42
C THR A 210 1.47 -10.34 10.90
N VAL A 211 0.42 -10.20 11.72
CA VAL A 211 0.45 -10.57 13.15
C VAL A 211 0.57 -12.08 13.31
N ALA A 212 -0.17 -12.87 12.52
CA ALA A 212 -0.08 -14.33 12.56
C ALA A 212 1.35 -14.81 12.26
N VAL A 213 2.01 -14.29 11.22
CA VAL A 213 3.41 -14.61 10.91
C VAL A 213 4.36 -14.14 12.01
N GLY A 214 4.13 -12.95 12.58
CA GLY A 214 4.93 -12.46 13.71
C GLY A 214 4.79 -13.32 14.98
N LEU A 215 3.64 -13.95 15.22
CA LEU A 215 3.42 -14.85 16.36
C LEU A 215 4.22 -16.15 16.26
N PHE A 216 4.59 -16.62 15.06
CA PHE A 216 5.45 -17.79 14.90
C PHE A 216 6.89 -17.56 15.41
N GLU A 217 7.32 -16.31 15.54
CA GLU A 217 8.60 -15.92 16.17
C GLU A 217 8.47 -15.72 17.70
N GLY A 218 7.26 -15.88 18.24
CA GLY A 218 6.90 -15.65 19.64
C GLY A 218 6.16 -14.34 19.86
N THR A 219 5.59 -14.17 21.06
CA THR A 219 4.78 -12.98 21.42
C THR A 219 5.56 -11.66 21.38
N SER A 220 6.90 -11.74 21.41
CA SER A 220 7.80 -10.59 21.28
C SER A 220 8.12 -10.22 19.82
N GLY A 221 7.69 -11.01 18.84
CA GLY A 221 7.87 -10.72 17.41
C GLY A 221 6.89 -9.66 16.87
N VAL A 222 5.87 -9.29 17.66
CA VAL A 222 4.82 -8.35 17.26
C VAL A 222 4.80 -7.14 18.19
N ASN A 223 4.66 -5.96 17.60
CA ASN A 223 4.45 -4.72 18.36
C ASN A 223 2.97 -4.56 18.75
N TRP A 224 2.59 -5.14 19.89
CA TRP A 224 1.21 -5.11 20.41
C TRP A 224 0.65 -3.71 20.65
N LYS A 225 1.49 -2.74 21.05
CA LYS A 225 1.04 -1.35 21.24
C LYS A 225 0.61 -0.73 19.91
N LEU A 226 1.36 -0.97 18.85
CA LEU A 226 1.01 -0.48 17.53
C LEU A 226 -0.21 -1.21 16.98
N PHE A 227 -0.28 -2.53 17.13
CA PHE A 227 -1.43 -3.32 16.72
C PHE A 227 -2.72 -2.84 17.41
N ALA A 228 -2.71 -2.72 18.75
CA ALA A 228 -3.85 -2.21 19.51
C ALA A 228 -4.26 -0.80 19.06
N LYS A 229 -3.30 0.10 18.84
CA LYS A 229 -3.57 1.45 18.31
C LYS A 229 -4.27 1.40 16.95
N THR A 230 -3.88 0.46 16.08
CA THR A 230 -4.53 0.25 14.79
C THR A 230 -5.96 -0.26 14.97
N CYS A 231 -6.21 -1.22 15.87
CA CYS A 231 -7.55 -1.72 16.18
C CYS A 231 -8.48 -0.62 16.73
N PHE A 232 -7.99 0.18 17.68
CA PHE A 232 -8.73 1.35 18.17
C PHE A 232 -9.00 2.36 17.05
N GLY A 233 -8.03 2.55 16.15
CA GLY A 233 -8.18 3.36 14.95
C GLY A 233 -9.36 2.92 14.09
N TRP A 234 -9.54 1.62 13.84
CA TRP A 234 -10.67 1.10 13.06
C TRP A 234 -12.02 1.42 13.69
N ILE A 235 -12.18 1.18 14.99
CA ILE A 235 -13.43 1.49 15.71
C ILE A 235 -13.71 2.99 15.63
N PHE A 236 -12.70 3.82 15.89
CA PHE A 236 -12.84 5.26 15.82
C PHE A 236 -13.23 5.74 14.42
N THR A 237 -12.64 5.18 13.36
CA THR A 237 -12.99 5.53 11.98
C THR A 237 -14.45 5.19 11.64
N LEU A 238 -14.96 4.05 12.11
CA LEU A 238 -16.36 3.67 11.88
C LEU A 238 -17.34 4.64 12.55
N VAL A 239 -17.07 5.00 13.81
CA VAL A 239 -17.90 5.97 14.54
C VAL A 239 -17.84 7.34 13.87
N PHE A 240 -16.64 7.81 13.53
CA PHE A 240 -16.46 9.11 12.91
C PHE A 240 -17.15 9.22 11.55
N VAL A 241 -16.96 8.22 10.67
CA VAL A 241 -17.59 8.20 9.34
C VAL A 241 -19.11 8.03 9.45
N GLY A 242 -19.59 7.19 10.37
CA GLY A 242 -21.02 7.02 10.61
C GLY A 242 -21.68 8.31 11.09
N CYS A 243 -21.10 8.98 12.09
CA CYS A 243 -21.61 10.25 12.59
C CYS A 243 -21.53 11.37 11.54
N SER A 244 -20.42 11.49 10.79
CA SER A 244 -20.29 12.54 9.78
C SER A 244 -21.28 12.34 8.63
N THR A 245 -21.47 11.10 8.17
CA THR A 245 -22.47 10.78 7.14
C THR A 245 -23.88 11.07 7.65
N ALA A 246 -24.20 10.69 8.90
CA ALA A 246 -25.50 10.98 9.51
C ALA A 246 -25.76 12.49 9.63
N ILE A 247 -24.75 13.30 9.95
CA ILE A 247 -24.88 14.77 9.99
C ILE A 247 -25.03 15.38 8.59
N LEU A 248 -24.39 14.81 7.57
CA LEU A 248 -24.48 15.32 6.20
C LEU A 248 -25.81 14.95 5.52
N VAL A 249 -26.32 13.75 5.77
CA VAL A 249 -27.56 13.24 5.14
C VAL A 249 -28.79 13.52 6.00
N GLY A 250 -28.65 13.52 7.33
CA GLY A 250 -29.73 13.75 8.29
C GLY A 250 -30.52 15.07 8.16
N PRO A 251 -29.94 16.20 7.71
CA PRO A 251 -30.69 17.44 7.55
C PRO A 251 -31.49 17.53 6.25
N SER A 252 -31.54 16.50 5.39
CA SER A 252 -32.43 16.50 4.22
C SER A 252 -33.90 16.63 4.66
N PRO A 253 -34.52 17.81 4.50
CA PRO A 253 -35.88 18.05 4.95
C PRO A 253 -36.81 17.79 3.76
N GLU A 254 -37.00 16.52 3.40
CA GLU A 254 -38.03 16.16 2.42
C GLU A 254 -38.56 14.75 2.74
N PRO A 255 -39.75 14.63 3.36
CA PRO A 255 -40.53 13.43 3.14
C PRO A 255 -40.89 13.41 1.65
N LEU A 256 -40.44 12.40 0.91
CA LEU A 256 -41.00 12.06 -0.40
C LEU A 256 -42.49 11.72 -0.21
N LYS A 257 -43.32 12.76 -0.11
CA LYS A 257 -44.78 12.65 -0.21
C LYS A 257 -45.09 12.24 -1.65
N GLY A 258 -45.36 10.95 -1.85
CA GLY A 258 -46.47 10.57 -2.73
C GLY A 258 -46.23 9.76 -4.00
N GLU A 259 -45.04 9.23 -4.33
CA GLU A 259 -44.85 8.59 -5.67
C GLU A 259 -44.30 7.15 -5.72
N TYR A 260 -44.33 6.37 -4.62
CA TYR A 260 -43.88 4.96 -4.68
C TYR A 260 -44.84 3.91 -4.10
N CYS A 261 -46.11 4.25 -3.87
CA CYS A 261 -47.16 3.24 -3.67
C CYS A 261 -48.28 3.44 -4.69
N SER A 262 -48.16 2.75 -5.82
CA SER A 262 -49.25 2.25 -6.66
C SER A 262 -48.71 1.10 -7.50
#